data_AF-A0A0Q9TT19-F1
#
_entry.id   AF-A0A0Q9TT19-F1
#
_cell.length_a   1.000
_cell.length_b   1.000
_cell.length_c   1.000
_cell.angle_alpha   90.00
_cell.angle_beta   90.00
_cell.angle_gamma   90.00
#
_symmetry.space_group_name_H-M   'P 1'
#
loop_
_entity.id
_entity.type
_entity.pdbx_description
1 polymer ?
#
loop_
_entity_poly.entity_id
_entity_poly.type
_entity_poly.pdbx_seq_one_letter_code
_entity_poly.pdbx_strand_id
1 'polypeptide(L)'
;MTQHVDGEHAHRILLDHADRKVTGPLEDPAVLAAVVGIERLVVATGSTDVQVLHAALAGRPVPGADPERVAALVAEATRHVVAGLIRRSTGQAIDAGVVNPASGGYEITTDATLLRAAVRAAQGSIDAMPYYGIRYGERGSRFATTDSAWLISLAALAESRAVHQVQWLSRVLAARGMPTWLLEIHLDALVSEVRSVADPAAVGSLPAAADVLAVARRRHVDDELIRSADDWADEALRQDLPVPRTGALMAAAIADERSGVTRDDRALMDWVTDPARVETDVATRLLALRRRLLASAR
;
A
#
# COMPACT_ATOMS: atom_id res chain seq x y z
N MET A 1 9.82 -9.31 -37.56
CA MET A 1 8.41 -8.88 -37.55
C MET A 1 8.11 -8.34 -36.17
N THR A 2 8.05 -7.02 -36.02
CA THR A 2 7.65 -6.37 -34.75
C THR A 2 6.14 -6.61 -34.60
N GLN A 3 5.73 -7.47 -33.67
CA GLN A 3 4.31 -7.58 -33.31
C GLN A 3 3.83 -6.18 -32.95
N HIS A 4 2.75 -5.72 -33.59
CA HIS A 4 2.11 -4.47 -33.20
C HIS A 4 1.62 -4.66 -31.76
N VAL A 5 2.25 -3.96 -30.81
CA VAL A 5 1.79 -3.95 -29.42
C VAL A 5 0.55 -3.07 -29.40
N ASP A 6 -0.63 -3.68 -29.36
CA ASP A 6 -1.91 -2.99 -29.25
C ASP A 6 -2.70 -3.44 -28.02
N GLY A 7 -3.77 -2.70 -27.73
CA GLY A 7 -4.63 -2.98 -26.57
C GLY A 7 -5.36 -4.32 -26.64
N GLU A 8 -5.58 -4.88 -27.84
CA GLU A 8 -6.27 -6.16 -28.00
C GLU A 8 -5.38 -7.32 -27.56
N HIS A 9 -4.10 -7.30 -27.94
CA HIS A 9 -3.12 -8.27 -27.46
C HIS A 9 -2.98 -8.19 -25.93
N ALA A 10 -2.89 -6.98 -25.38
CA ALA A 10 -2.84 -6.79 -23.93
C ALA A 10 -4.09 -7.32 -23.21
N HIS A 11 -5.26 -7.12 -23.79
CA HIS A 11 -6.51 -7.66 -23.26
C HIS A 11 -6.55 -9.19 -23.28
N ARG A 12 -6.03 -9.81 -24.34
CA ARG A 12 -5.94 -11.27 -24.43
C ARG A 12 -5.04 -11.86 -23.35
N ILE A 13 -3.89 -11.24 -23.07
CA ILE A 13 -3.00 -11.67 -21.97
C ILE A 13 -3.73 -11.57 -20.61
N LEU A 14 -4.57 -10.56 -20.39
CA LEU A 14 -5.38 -10.49 -19.16
C LEU A 14 -6.37 -11.65 -19.07
N LEU A 15 -7.07 -11.98 -20.16
CA LEU A 15 -7.98 -13.12 -20.21
C LEU A 15 -7.25 -14.45 -19.95
N ASP A 16 -6.10 -14.65 -20.58
CA ASP A 16 -5.29 -15.87 -20.45
C ASP A 16 -4.78 -16.09 -19.00
N HIS A 17 -4.71 -15.03 -18.19
CA HIS A 17 -4.27 -15.09 -16.80
C HIS A 17 -5.39 -14.88 -15.77
N ALA A 18 -6.65 -14.74 -16.22
CA ALA A 18 -7.81 -14.58 -15.33
C ALA A 18 -8.09 -15.81 -14.46
N ASP A 19 -7.63 -17.01 -14.88
CA ASP A 19 -7.79 -18.24 -14.10
C ASP A 19 -6.84 -18.35 -12.89
N ARG A 20 -5.87 -17.41 -12.79
CA ARG A 20 -4.91 -17.27 -11.69
C ARG A 20 -4.03 -18.51 -11.46
N LYS A 21 -3.89 -19.43 -12.42
CA LYS A 21 -3.09 -20.65 -12.25
C LYS A 21 -1.59 -20.45 -12.34
N VAL A 22 -1.12 -19.34 -12.90
CA VAL A 22 0.31 -19.03 -12.97
C VAL A 22 0.86 -18.77 -11.57
N THR A 23 1.91 -19.50 -11.19
CA THR A 23 2.61 -19.44 -9.90
C THR A 23 4.12 -19.38 -10.11
N GLY A 24 4.88 -19.02 -9.07
CA GLY A 24 6.34 -19.01 -9.13
C GLY A 24 6.92 -17.76 -9.81
N PRO A 25 8.25 -17.71 -9.99
CA PRO A 25 8.95 -16.57 -10.58
C PRO A 25 8.48 -16.29 -12.01
N LEU A 26 8.18 -15.02 -12.28
CA LEU A 26 7.82 -14.53 -13.61
C LEU A 26 9.03 -13.88 -14.30
N GLU A 27 9.34 -14.32 -15.51
CA GLU A 27 10.38 -13.73 -16.36
C GLU A 27 9.81 -12.77 -17.42
N ASP A 28 8.48 -12.78 -17.59
CA ASP A 28 7.80 -11.99 -18.60
C ASP A 28 7.11 -10.75 -17.98
N PRO A 29 7.54 -9.52 -18.32
CA PRO A 29 6.99 -8.31 -17.75
C PRO A 29 5.50 -8.10 -18.07
N ALA A 30 5.00 -8.59 -19.21
CA ALA A 30 3.58 -8.46 -19.53
C ALA A 30 2.72 -9.43 -18.70
N VAL A 31 3.24 -10.62 -18.43
CA VAL A 31 2.57 -11.61 -17.55
C VAL A 31 2.54 -11.10 -16.11
N LEU A 32 3.64 -10.51 -15.64
CA LEU A 32 3.69 -9.87 -14.32
C LEU A 32 2.65 -8.75 -14.19
N ALA A 33 2.58 -7.86 -15.19
CA ALA A 33 1.56 -6.80 -15.22
C ALA A 33 0.13 -7.38 -15.21
N ALA A 34 -0.11 -8.48 -15.94
CA ALA A 34 -1.39 -9.16 -15.96
C ALA A 34 -1.76 -9.77 -14.62
N VAL A 35 -0.83 -10.46 -13.94
CA VAL A 35 -1.05 -11.03 -12.60
C VAL A 35 -1.46 -9.95 -11.60
N VAL A 36 -0.76 -8.80 -11.59
CA VAL A 36 -1.11 -7.68 -10.71
C VAL A 36 -2.46 -7.06 -11.09
N GLY A 37 -2.73 -6.86 -12.38
CA GLY A 37 -4.00 -6.33 -12.86
C GLY A 37 -5.20 -7.21 -12.50
N ILE A 38 -5.08 -8.52 -12.70
CA ILE A 38 -6.11 -9.51 -12.36
C ILE A 38 -6.34 -9.56 -10.86
N GLU A 39 -5.30 -9.56 -10.03
CA GLU A 39 -5.52 -9.60 -8.57
C GLU A 39 -6.19 -8.31 -8.05
N ARG A 40 -5.92 -7.15 -8.67
CA ARG A 40 -6.67 -5.93 -8.34
C ARG A 40 -8.15 -6.03 -8.72
N LEU A 41 -8.49 -6.75 -9.80
CA LEU A 41 -9.87 -7.05 -10.15
C LEU A 41 -10.50 -8.05 -9.17
N VAL A 42 -9.78 -9.07 -8.72
CA VAL A 42 -10.24 -10.00 -7.68
C VAL A 42 -10.66 -9.23 -6.44
N VAL A 43 -9.80 -8.32 -6.00
CA VAL A 43 -10.06 -7.47 -4.84
C VAL A 43 -11.28 -6.57 -5.05
N ALA A 44 -11.40 -5.90 -6.20
CA ALA A 44 -12.53 -5.01 -6.49
C ALA A 44 -13.87 -5.73 -6.71
N THR A 45 -13.83 -6.98 -7.16
CA THR A 45 -15.03 -7.79 -7.41
C THR A 45 -15.37 -8.72 -6.25
N GLY A 46 -14.47 -8.90 -5.29
CA GLY A 46 -14.59 -9.88 -4.22
C GLY A 46 -14.63 -11.34 -4.69
N SER A 47 -14.18 -11.63 -5.92
CA SER A 47 -14.33 -12.95 -6.55
C SER A 47 -13.06 -13.43 -7.22
N THR A 48 -12.76 -14.71 -7.06
CA THR A 48 -11.72 -15.45 -7.77
C THR A 48 -12.27 -16.30 -8.91
N ASP A 49 -13.59 -16.26 -9.14
CA ASP A 49 -14.24 -17.01 -10.20
C ASP A 49 -13.86 -16.46 -11.58
N VAL A 50 -13.32 -17.33 -12.43
CA VAL A 50 -12.82 -16.95 -13.76
C VAL A 50 -13.92 -16.35 -14.66
N GLN A 51 -15.18 -16.78 -14.53
CA GLN A 51 -16.29 -16.22 -15.30
C GLN A 51 -16.64 -14.81 -14.84
N VAL A 52 -16.54 -14.54 -13.53
CA VAL A 52 -16.70 -13.18 -12.99
C VAL A 52 -15.59 -12.26 -13.49
N LEU A 53 -14.34 -12.73 -13.46
CA LEU A 53 -13.20 -11.94 -13.96
C LEU A 53 -13.27 -11.71 -15.47
N HIS A 54 -13.68 -12.72 -16.26
CA HIS A 54 -13.96 -12.54 -17.68
C HIS A 54 -15.13 -11.57 -17.93
N ALA A 55 -16.17 -11.58 -17.10
CA ALA A 55 -17.25 -10.61 -17.18
C ALA A 55 -16.76 -9.18 -16.92
N ALA A 56 -15.97 -8.98 -15.86
CA ALA A 56 -15.35 -7.69 -15.54
C ALA A 56 -14.46 -7.18 -16.69
N LEU A 57 -13.58 -8.03 -17.22
CA LEU A 57 -12.71 -7.70 -18.35
C LEU A 57 -13.52 -7.32 -19.59
N ALA A 58 -14.63 -8.01 -19.86
CA ALA A 58 -15.53 -7.68 -20.97
C ALA A 58 -16.42 -6.45 -20.72
N GLY A 59 -16.26 -5.73 -19.61
CA GLY A 59 -17.07 -4.57 -19.25
C GLY A 59 -18.51 -4.91 -18.85
N ARG A 60 -18.80 -6.18 -18.54
CA ARG A 60 -20.12 -6.60 -18.08
C ARG A 60 -20.28 -6.29 -16.58
N PRO A 61 -21.48 -5.92 -16.11
CA PRO A 61 -21.72 -5.66 -14.68
C PRO A 61 -21.37 -6.88 -13.82
N VAL A 62 -20.65 -6.64 -12.72
CA VAL A 62 -20.37 -7.64 -11.69
C VAL A 62 -21.19 -7.30 -10.45
N PRO A 63 -22.06 -8.21 -9.96
CA PRO A 63 -22.85 -7.95 -8.77
C PRO A 63 -22.00 -7.57 -7.56
N GLY A 64 -22.36 -6.49 -6.88
CA GLY A 64 -21.67 -6.02 -5.67
C GLY A 64 -20.37 -5.24 -5.91
N ALA A 65 -19.92 -5.11 -7.16
CA ALA A 65 -18.76 -4.29 -7.51
C ALA A 65 -19.18 -2.93 -8.07
N ASP A 66 -18.38 -1.90 -7.81
CA ASP A 66 -18.53 -0.59 -8.45
C ASP A 66 -18.11 -0.66 -9.94
N PRO A 67 -19.02 -0.46 -10.90
CA PRO A 67 -18.71 -0.55 -12.33
C PRO A 67 -17.65 0.45 -12.79
N GLU A 68 -17.63 1.67 -12.23
CA GLU A 68 -16.65 2.70 -12.62
C GLU A 68 -15.26 2.30 -12.15
N ARG A 69 -15.15 1.84 -10.90
CA ARG A 69 -13.90 1.31 -10.36
C ARG A 69 -13.39 0.10 -11.16
N VAL A 70 -14.26 -0.85 -11.50
CA VAL A 70 -13.88 -2.03 -12.29
C VAL A 70 -13.38 -1.60 -13.67
N ALA A 71 -14.09 -0.71 -14.38
CA ALA A 71 -13.67 -0.21 -15.68
C ALA A 71 -12.31 0.51 -15.62
N ALA A 72 -12.08 1.33 -14.58
CA ALA A 72 -10.81 2.02 -14.37
C ALA A 72 -9.65 1.02 -14.15
N LEU A 73 -9.88 -0.04 -13.37
CA LEU A 73 -8.89 -1.10 -13.13
C LEU A 73 -8.59 -1.91 -14.39
N VAL A 74 -9.59 -2.26 -15.20
CA VAL A 74 -9.36 -2.93 -16.49
C VAL A 74 -8.51 -2.06 -17.40
N ALA A 75 -8.86 -0.78 -17.55
CA ALA A 75 -8.10 0.15 -18.38
C ALA A 75 -6.65 0.33 -17.89
N GLU A 76 -6.45 0.37 -16.57
CA GLU A 76 -5.12 0.42 -15.97
C GLU A 76 -4.31 -0.86 -16.21
N ALA A 77 -4.91 -2.03 -15.99
CA ALA A 77 -4.28 -3.31 -16.24
C ALA A 77 -3.87 -3.46 -17.72
N THR A 78 -4.73 -3.07 -18.66
CA THR A 78 -4.40 -3.08 -20.09
C THR A 78 -3.20 -2.19 -20.39
N ARG A 79 -3.14 -0.97 -19.83
CA ARG A 79 -1.98 -0.07 -20.02
C ARG A 79 -0.68 -0.68 -19.48
N HIS A 80 -0.72 -1.31 -18.31
CA HIS A 80 0.47 -1.94 -17.73
C HIS A 80 0.92 -3.17 -18.53
N VAL A 81 -0.01 -3.97 -19.05
CA VAL A 81 0.33 -5.10 -19.94
C VAL A 81 0.94 -4.60 -21.26
N VAL A 82 0.41 -3.52 -21.85
CA VAL A 82 1.03 -2.86 -23.02
C VAL A 82 2.47 -2.42 -22.69
N ALA A 83 2.69 -1.77 -21.55
CA ALA A 83 4.02 -1.37 -21.12
C ALA A 83 4.95 -2.59 -20.93
N GLY A 84 4.44 -3.68 -20.37
CA GLY A 84 5.14 -4.95 -20.25
C GLY A 84 5.51 -5.56 -21.59
N LEU A 85 4.62 -5.52 -22.58
CA LEU A 85 4.90 -5.99 -23.95
C LEU A 85 6.01 -5.17 -24.62
N ILE A 86 6.01 -3.85 -24.42
CA ILE A 86 7.09 -2.96 -24.90
C ILE A 86 8.42 -3.36 -24.25
N ARG A 87 8.45 -3.55 -22.93
CA ARG A 87 9.65 -3.99 -22.19
C ARG A 87 10.16 -5.36 -22.69
N ARG A 88 9.25 -6.32 -22.87
CA ARG A 88 9.55 -7.64 -23.46
C ARG A 88 10.24 -7.49 -24.82
N SER A 89 9.68 -6.65 -25.70
CA SER A 89 10.22 -6.44 -27.05
C SER A 89 11.60 -5.75 -27.08
N THR A 90 11.93 -5.00 -26.03
CA THR A 90 13.17 -4.23 -25.91
C THR A 90 14.21 -4.90 -25.00
N GLY A 91 13.89 -6.07 -24.43
CA GLY A 91 14.77 -6.80 -23.52
C GLY A 91 15.01 -6.08 -22.19
N GLN A 92 14.14 -5.15 -21.79
CA GLN A 92 14.25 -4.47 -20.51
C GLN A 92 13.89 -5.40 -19.36
N ALA A 93 14.63 -5.29 -18.26
CA ALA A 93 14.40 -6.09 -17.05
C ALA A 93 13.04 -5.79 -16.41
N ILE A 94 12.58 -6.75 -15.61
CA ILE A 94 11.41 -6.59 -14.74
C ILE A 94 11.80 -5.75 -13.52
N ASP A 95 11.03 -4.70 -13.26
CA ASP A 95 11.15 -3.84 -12.09
C ASP A 95 9.77 -3.25 -11.72
N ALA A 96 9.71 -2.49 -10.63
CA ALA A 96 8.50 -1.78 -10.18
C ALA A 96 7.81 -0.94 -11.28
N GLY A 97 8.58 -0.40 -12.23
CA GLY A 97 8.08 0.42 -13.32
C GLY A 97 7.23 -0.34 -14.34
N VAL A 98 7.18 -1.67 -14.30
CA VAL A 98 6.24 -2.49 -15.09
C VAL A 98 4.79 -2.24 -14.63
N VAL A 99 4.59 -2.13 -13.31
CA VAL A 99 3.26 -2.03 -12.67
C VAL A 99 2.97 -0.65 -12.09
N ASN A 100 4.00 0.19 -11.93
CA ASN A 100 3.88 1.59 -11.57
C ASN A 100 4.92 2.43 -12.32
N PRO A 101 4.63 2.90 -13.54
CA PRO A 101 5.56 3.73 -14.31
C PRO A 101 6.02 5.01 -13.58
N ALA A 102 5.31 5.44 -12.53
CA ALA A 102 5.64 6.62 -11.75
C ALA A 102 6.58 6.36 -10.54
N SER A 103 6.91 5.10 -10.21
CA SER A 103 7.76 4.75 -9.05
C SER A 103 9.26 4.71 -9.35
N GLY A 104 9.64 4.75 -10.64
CA GLY A 104 11.01 4.46 -11.07
C GLY A 104 11.31 2.96 -11.13
N GLY A 105 12.54 2.60 -11.50
CA GLY A 105 12.97 1.21 -11.61
C GLY A 105 13.69 0.75 -10.34
N TYR A 106 13.06 -0.13 -9.57
CA TYR A 106 13.67 -0.87 -8.48
C TYR A 106 13.18 -2.32 -8.46
N GLU A 107 13.99 -3.19 -7.88
CA GLU A 107 13.70 -4.62 -7.79
C GLU A 107 12.45 -4.88 -6.93
N ILE A 108 11.56 -5.72 -7.43
CA ILE A 108 10.38 -6.21 -6.72
C ILE A 108 10.37 -7.72 -6.82
N THR A 109 9.62 -8.40 -5.95
CA THR A 109 9.37 -9.83 -6.14
C THR A 109 8.71 -10.07 -7.49
N THR A 110 9.14 -11.12 -8.20
CA THR A 110 8.51 -11.58 -9.45
C THR A 110 7.70 -12.84 -9.25
N ASP A 111 7.64 -13.39 -8.04
CA ASP A 111 6.85 -14.57 -7.75
C ASP A 111 5.36 -14.24 -7.83
N ALA A 112 4.63 -14.90 -8.73
CA ALA A 112 3.22 -14.62 -8.99
C ALA A 112 2.33 -14.87 -7.76
N THR A 113 2.67 -15.82 -6.90
CA THR A 113 1.90 -16.10 -5.68
C THR A 113 2.12 -14.97 -4.66
N LEU A 114 3.37 -14.56 -4.48
CA LEU A 114 3.72 -13.48 -3.56
C LEU A 114 3.25 -12.10 -4.05
N LEU A 115 3.27 -11.84 -5.36
CA LEU A 115 2.71 -10.63 -5.95
C LEU A 115 1.21 -10.48 -5.67
N ARG A 116 0.45 -11.57 -5.70
CA ARG A 116 -0.97 -11.54 -5.34
C ARG A 116 -1.18 -11.20 -3.86
N ALA A 117 -0.38 -11.79 -2.98
CA ALA A 117 -0.38 -11.42 -1.55
C ALA A 117 -0.01 -9.94 -1.35
N ALA A 118 0.96 -9.42 -2.10
CA ALA A 118 1.33 -7.99 -2.07
C ALA A 118 0.14 -7.09 -2.44
N VAL A 119 -0.58 -7.42 -3.52
CA VAL A 119 -1.78 -6.66 -3.96
C VAL A 119 -2.86 -6.66 -2.88
N ARG A 120 -3.16 -7.82 -2.29
CA ARG A 120 -4.19 -7.93 -1.24
C ARG A 120 -3.80 -7.18 0.02
N ALA A 121 -2.54 -7.27 0.46
CA ALA A 121 -2.04 -6.53 1.61
C ALA A 121 -2.07 -5.01 1.38
N ALA A 122 -1.69 -4.56 0.17
CA ALA A 122 -1.77 -3.16 -0.22
C ALA A 122 -3.21 -2.65 -0.17
N GLN A 123 -4.16 -3.37 -0.77
CA GLN A 123 -5.56 -2.94 -0.70
C GLN A 123 -6.11 -3.01 0.71
N GLY A 124 -5.87 -4.09 1.46
CA GLY A 124 -6.35 -4.22 2.83
C GLY A 124 -5.87 -3.08 3.73
N SER A 125 -4.63 -2.61 3.54
CA SER A 125 -4.11 -1.43 4.24
C SER A 125 -4.83 -0.13 3.84
N ILE A 126 -5.12 0.04 2.54
CA ILE A 126 -5.87 1.20 2.03
C ILE A 126 -7.30 1.24 2.57
N ASP A 127 -7.98 0.09 2.58
CA ASP A 127 -9.35 -0.04 3.05
C ASP A 127 -9.45 0.17 4.57
N ALA A 128 -8.45 -0.31 5.32
CA ALA A 128 -8.37 -0.12 6.77
C ALA A 128 -8.04 1.33 7.18
N MET A 129 -7.36 2.08 6.32
CA MET A 129 -6.88 3.44 6.61
C MET A 129 -7.33 4.44 5.54
N PRO A 130 -8.54 5.04 5.68
CA PRO A 130 -9.07 6.04 4.75
C PRO A 130 -8.13 7.22 4.47
N TYR A 131 -7.21 7.48 5.41
CA TYR A 131 -6.13 8.44 5.28
C TYR A 131 -5.33 8.32 3.98
N TYR A 132 -5.03 7.11 3.51
CA TYR A 132 -4.30 6.93 2.26
C TYR A 132 -5.05 7.55 1.07
N GLY A 133 -6.35 7.25 0.96
CA GLY A 133 -7.20 7.77 -0.11
C GLY A 133 -7.38 9.28 -0.01
N ILE A 134 -7.68 9.80 1.18
CA ILE A 134 -7.98 11.23 1.38
C ILE A 134 -6.74 12.10 1.17
N ARG A 135 -5.55 11.66 1.60
CA ARG A 135 -4.32 12.45 1.48
C ARG A 135 -3.62 12.27 0.14
N TYR A 136 -3.50 11.05 -0.36
CA TYR A 136 -2.63 10.72 -1.50
C TYR A 136 -3.41 10.33 -2.76
N GLY A 137 -4.74 10.19 -2.67
CA GLY A 137 -5.61 9.85 -3.78
C GLY A 137 -5.25 8.53 -4.45
N GLU A 138 -5.71 8.36 -5.69
CA GLU A 138 -5.43 7.16 -6.49
C GLU A 138 -3.93 6.92 -6.72
N ARG A 139 -3.13 8.00 -6.73
CA ARG A 139 -1.68 7.87 -6.88
C ARG A 139 -1.10 7.06 -5.74
N GLY A 140 -1.50 7.30 -4.50
CA GLY A 140 -1.03 6.54 -3.32
C GLY A 140 -1.29 5.04 -3.43
N SER A 141 -2.44 4.63 -3.99
CA SER A 141 -2.80 3.22 -4.16
C SER A 141 -1.85 2.45 -5.08
N ARG A 142 -1.32 3.10 -6.14
CA ARG A 142 -0.35 2.49 -7.05
C ARG A 142 1.00 2.22 -6.39
N PHE A 143 1.45 3.17 -5.55
CA PHE A 143 2.69 3.01 -4.80
C PHE A 143 2.58 1.88 -3.77
N ALA A 144 1.43 1.73 -3.12
CA ALA A 144 1.22 0.67 -2.13
C ALA A 144 1.49 -0.73 -2.71
N THR A 145 1.02 -1.06 -3.92
CA THR A 145 1.27 -2.38 -4.53
C THR A 145 2.76 -2.61 -4.82
N THR A 146 3.45 -1.63 -5.41
CA THR A 146 4.88 -1.76 -5.70
C THR A 146 5.75 -1.77 -4.45
N ASP A 147 5.36 -1.01 -3.44
CA ASP A 147 6.05 -0.98 -2.16
C ASP A 147 5.85 -2.31 -1.42
N SER A 148 4.66 -2.91 -1.45
CA SER A 148 4.45 -4.27 -0.93
C SER A 148 5.29 -5.30 -1.67
N ALA A 149 5.37 -5.25 -3.00
CA ALA A 149 6.18 -6.17 -3.79
C ALA A 149 7.68 -6.01 -3.54
N TRP A 150 8.14 -4.78 -3.27
CA TRP A 150 9.51 -4.51 -2.83
C TRP A 150 9.75 -4.98 -1.40
N LEU A 151 8.83 -4.74 -0.47
CA LEU A 151 8.94 -5.24 0.90
C LEU A 151 9.09 -6.77 0.91
N ILE A 152 8.31 -7.50 0.10
CA ILE A 152 8.48 -8.95 -0.03
C ILE A 152 9.88 -9.33 -0.54
N SER A 153 10.48 -8.59 -1.48
CA SER A 153 11.83 -8.93 -1.96
C SER A 153 12.90 -8.83 -0.86
N LEU A 154 12.63 -8.06 0.20
CA LEU A 154 13.50 -7.99 1.38
C LEU A 154 13.45 -9.25 2.26
N ALA A 155 12.42 -10.09 2.14
CA ALA A 155 12.20 -11.25 3.01
C ALA A 155 13.39 -12.23 2.98
N ALA A 156 14.02 -12.41 1.82
CA ALA A 156 15.17 -13.30 1.64
C ALA A 156 16.51 -12.71 2.11
N LEU A 157 16.55 -11.42 2.45
CA LEU A 157 17.76 -10.79 2.97
C LEU A 157 18.02 -11.19 4.42
N ALA A 158 19.28 -11.11 4.84
CA ALA A 158 19.63 -11.19 6.25
C ALA A 158 18.85 -10.14 7.05
N GLU A 159 18.39 -10.53 8.25
CA GLU A 159 17.50 -9.73 9.09
C GLU A 159 17.98 -8.28 9.26
N SER A 160 19.26 -8.07 9.58
CA SER A 160 19.84 -6.74 9.77
C SER A 160 19.76 -5.85 8.53
N ARG A 161 19.86 -6.43 7.32
CA ARG A 161 19.71 -5.70 6.06
C ARG A 161 18.25 -5.37 5.78
N ALA A 162 17.34 -6.32 5.96
CA ALA A 162 15.91 -6.09 5.78
C ALA A 162 15.41 -4.99 6.73
N VAL A 163 15.77 -5.08 8.02
CA VAL A 163 15.48 -4.06 9.03
C VAL A 163 16.01 -2.69 8.62
N HIS A 164 17.25 -2.59 8.15
CA HIS A 164 17.82 -1.31 7.71
C HIS A 164 17.03 -0.69 6.54
N GLN A 165 16.63 -1.51 5.55
CA GLN A 165 15.85 -1.05 4.40
C GLN A 165 14.45 -0.57 4.82
N VAL A 166 13.78 -1.32 5.70
CA VAL A 166 12.47 -0.93 6.24
C VAL A 166 12.56 0.35 7.07
N GLN A 167 13.60 0.51 7.90
CA GLN A 167 13.84 1.75 8.64
C GLN A 167 14.15 2.94 7.71
N TRP A 168 14.85 2.71 6.60
CA TRP A 168 15.05 3.74 5.59
C TRP A 168 13.71 4.17 4.97
N LEU A 169 12.87 3.20 4.56
CA LEU A 169 11.55 3.50 4.01
C LEU A 169 10.69 4.24 5.04
N SER A 170 10.73 3.82 6.31
CA SER A 170 9.94 4.44 7.38
C SER A 170 10.26 5.93 7.54
N ARG A 171 11.55 6.32 7.47
CA ARG A 171 11.97 7.73 7.46
C ARG A 171 11.47 8.49 6.23
N VAL A 172 11.59 7.88 5.05
CA VAL A 172 11.13 8.43 3.77
C VAL A 172 9.62 8.71 3.79
N LEU A 173 8.84 7.80 4.38
CA LEU A 173 7.38 7.90 4.50
C LEU A 173 6.97 8.90 5.59
N ALA A 174 7.60 8.86 6.77
CA ALA A 174 7.32 9.79 7.88
C ALA A 174 7.57 11.25 7.48
N ALA A 175 8.65 11.53 6.75
CA ALA A 175 8.94 12.86 6.21
C ALA A 175 7.87 13.37 5.22
N ARG A 176 7.06 12.47 4.64
CA ARG A 176 5.91 12.78 3.77
C ARG A 176 4.57 12.74 4.50
N GLY A 177 4.61 12.68 5.83
CA GLY A 177 3.45 12.61 6.71
C GLY A 177 2.77 11.26 6.77
N MET A 178 3.45 10.15 6.45
CA MET A 178 2.95 8.80 6.72
C MET A 178 3.67 8.25 7.95
N PRO A 179 3.07 8.30 9.15
CA PRO A 179 3.75 7.86 10.36
C PRO A 179 4.14 6.38 10.31
N THR A 180 5.22 5.98 10.98
CA THR A 180 5.75 4.61 10.89
C THR A 180 4.76 3.53 11.34
N TRP A 181 3.79 3.89 12.19
CA TRP A 181 2.67 3.04 12.57
C TRP A 181 1.86 2.50 11.37
N LEU A 182 1.73 3.29 10.31
CA LEU A 182 1.06 2.85 9.08
C LEU A 182 1.86 1.75 8.36
N LEU A 183 3.20 1.85 8.38
CA LEU A 183 4.08 0.82 7.82
C LEU A 183 4.11 -0.43 8.71
N GLU A 184 4.04 -0.28 10.04
CA GLU A 184 3.88 -1.39 10.99
C GLU A 184 2.64 -2.22 10.65
N ILE A 185 1.47 -1.59 10.58
CA ILE A 185 0.21 -2.27 10.22
C ILE A 185 0.29 -2.92 8.84
N HIS A 186 0.90 -2.23 7.88
CA HIS A 186 1.03 -2.77 6.53
C HIS A 186 1.95 -4.01 6.49
N LEU A 187 3.05 -4.02 7.23
CA LEU A 187 3.95 -5.18 7.32
C LEU A 187 3.25 -6.37 7.98
N ASP A 188 2.45 -6.15 9.01
CA ASP A 188 1.66 -7.21 9.65
C ASP A 188 0.64 -7.80 8.68
N ALA A 189 -0.08 -6.95 7.94
CA ALA A 189 -1.00 -7.38 6.89
C ALA A 189 -0.28 -8.16 5.78
N LEU A 190 0.90 -7.69 5.35
CA LEU A 190 1.71 -8.34 4.32
C LEU A 190 2.20 -9.72 4.76
N VAL A 191 2.68 -9.84 6.00
CA VAL A 191 3.10 -11.12 6.61
C VAL A 191 1.92 -12.10 6.68
N SER A 192 0.74 -11.61 7.08
CA SER A 192 -0.49 -12.41 7.13
C SER A 192 -0.88 -12.94 5.74
N GLU A 193 -0.89 -12.06 4.74
CA GLU A 193 -1.22 -12.41 3.36
C GLU A 193 -0.25 -13.43 2.77
N VAL A 194 1.07 -13.26 2.99
CA VAL A 194 2.07 -14.21 2.52
C VAL A 194 1.91 -15.59 3.19
N ARG A 195 1.69 -15.63 4.51
CA ARG A 195 1.44 -16.88 5.26
C ARG A 195 0.18 -17.62 4.79
N SER A 196 -0.80 -16.91 4.24
CA SER A 196 -2.02 -17.53 3.74
C SER A 196 -1.84 -18.28 2.41
N VAL A 197 -0.77 -18.00 1.65
CA VAL A 197 -0.57 -18.54 0.30
C VAL A 197 0.77 -19.25 0.07
N ALA A 198 1.73 -19.12 0.99
CA ALA A 198 3.07 -19.65 0.87
C ALA A 198 3.54 -20.32 2.17
N ASP A 199 4.66 -21.06 2.08
CA ASP A 199 5.30 -21.66 3.24
C ASP A 199 5.66 -20.58 4.28
N PRO A 200 5.55 -20.86 5.60
CA PRO A 200 5.91 -19.90 6.64
C PRO A 200 7.33 -19.32 6.52
N ALA A 201 8.28 -20.02 5.89
CA ALA A 201 9.62 -19.47 5.63
C ALA A 201 9.62 -18.29 4.64
N ALA A 202 8.59 -18.16 3.80
CA ALA A 202 8.50 -17.12 2.77
C ALA A 202 8.36 -15.70 3.34
N VAL A 203 7.90 -15.54 4.58
CA VAL A 203 7.88 -14.21 5.23
C VAL A 203 9.26 -13.75 5.68
N GLY A 204 10.22 -14.68 5.80
CA GLY A 204 11.62 -14.40 6.10
C GLY A 204 11.83 -13.33 7.18
N SER A 205 12.57 -12.29 6.84
CA SER A 205 12.97 -11.21 7.75
C SER A 205 11.89 -10.13 8.02
N LEU A 206 10.72 -10.21 7.38
CA LEU A 206 9.69 -9.15 7.50
C LEU A 206 9.10 -8.98 8.91
N PRO A 207 8.80 -10.07 9.67
CA PRO A 207 8.31 -9.91 11.04
C PRO A 207 9.29 -9.17 11.95
N ALA A 208 10.60 -9.45 11.83
CA ALA A 208 11.62 -8.74 12.61
C ALA A 208 11.68 -7.24 12.25
N ALA A 209 11.48 -6.89 10.97
CA ALA A 209 11.41 -5.50 10.56
C ALA A 209 10.17 -4.78 11.12
N ALA A 210 9.01 -5.44 11.15
CA ALA A 210 7.80 -4.92 11.77
C ALA A 210 7.99 -4.70 13.29
N ASP A 211 8.55 -5.70 13.97
CA ASP A 211 8.83 -5.66 15.42
C ASP A 211 9.75 -4.49 15.80
N VAL A 212 10.78 -4.21 15.00
CA VAL A 212 11.70 -3.09 15.25
C VAL A 212 10.97 -1.75 15.17
N LEU A 213 10.08 -1.56 14.20
CA LEU A 213 9.27 -0.33 14.12
C LEU A 213 8.33 -0.20 15.32
N ALA A 214 7.64 -1.29 15.66
CA ALA A 214 6.67 -1.33 16.75
C ALA A 214 7.35 -1.07 18.10
N VAL A 215 8.50 -1.68 18.36
CA VAL A 215 9.31 -1.44 19.57
C VAL A 215 9.78 0.00 19.64
N ALA A 216 10.23 0.60 18.53
CA ALA A 216 10.65 2.00 18.50
C ALA A 216 9.49 2.94 18.86
N ARG A 217 8.32 2.77 18.22
CA ARG A 217 7.11 3.54 18.52
C ARG A 217 6.68 3.40 19.99
N ARG A 218 6.57 2.16 20.49
CA ARG A 218 6.10 1.86 21.85
C ARG A 218 7.00 2.40 22.97
N ARG A 219 8.25 2.79 22.69
CA ARG A 219 9.09 3.51 23.67
C ARG A 219 8.52 4.87 24.05
N HIS A 220 7.82 5.52 23.11
CA HIS A 220 7.30 6.88 23.27
C HIS A 220 5.77 6.91 23.32
N VAL A 221 5.12 6.06 22.51
CA VAL A 221 3.66 5.98 22.37
C VAL A 221 3.26 4.51 22.27
N ASP A 222 2.71 3.97 23.35
CA ASP A 222 2.19 2.60 23.39
C ASP A 222 0.81 2.46 22.72
N ASP A 223 0.34 1.23 22.61
CA ASP A 223 -0.92 0.90 21.92
C ASP A 223 -2.15 1.44 22.66
N GLU A 224 -2.05 1.65 23.97
CA GLU A 224 -3.10 2.29 24.77
C GLU A 224 -3.19 3.78 24.47
N LEU A 225 -2.06 4.47 24.35
CA LEU A 225 -2.03 5.87 23.97
C LEU A 225 -2.48 6.07 22.51
N ILE A 226 -2.14 5.17 21.57
CA ILE A 226 -2.69 5.21 20.20
C ILE A 226 -4.22 5.17 20.20
N ARG A 227 -4.83 4.27 20.98
CA ARG A 227 -6.30 4.17 21.10
C ARG A 227 -6.89 5.40 21.78
N SER A 228 -6.32 5.79 22.92
CA SER A 228 -6.79 6.95 23.69
C SER A 228 -6.72 8.25 22.88
N ALA A 229 -5.66 8.41 22.08
CA ALA A 229 -5.51 9.56 21.20
C ALA A 229 -6.68 9.70 20.23
N ASP A 230 -7.15 8.57 19.70
CA ASP A 230 -8.27 8.53 18.79
C ASP A 230 -9.59 8.83 19.49
N ASP A 231 -9.82 8.23 20.66
CA ASP A 231 -10.98 8.55 21.49
C ASP A 231 -11.04 10.05 21.84
N TRP A 232 -9.89 10.67 22.13
CA TRP A 232 -9.81 12.11 22.42
C TRP A 232 -10.07 12.97 21.17
N ALA A 233 -9.66 12.50 19.99
CA ALA A 233 -9.96 13.18 18.72
C ALA A 233 -11.47 13.11 18.42
N ASP A 234 -12.06 11.92 18.55
CA ASP A 234 -13.49 11.69 18.36
C ASP A 234 -14.32 12.51 19.35
N GLU A 235 -13.94 12.57 20.63
CA GLU A 235 -14.61 13.39 21.64
C GLU A 235 -14.56 14.89 21.28
N ALA A 236 -13.41 15.38 20.83
CA ALA A 236 -13.18 16.79 20.56
C ALA A 236 -13.77 17.29 19.23
N LEU A 237 -13.87 16.42 18.23
CA LEU A 237 -14.16 16.82 16.84
C LEU A 237 -15.39 16.12 16.27
N ARG A 238 -15.68 14.86 16.66
CA ARG A 238 -16.77 14.05 16.12
C ARG A 238 -16.75 14.03 14.57
N GLN A 239 -17.77 14.60 13.95
CA GLN A 239 -17.92 14.69 12.50
C GLN A 239 -16.94 15.67 11.82
N ASP A 240 -16.29 16.55 12.60
CA ASP A 240 -15.33 17.53 12.09
C ASP A 240 -13.90 16.96 11.96
N LEU A 241 -13.73 15.64 12.13
CA LEU A 241 -12.44 14.98 11.94
C LEU A 241 -11.98 15.15 10.49
N PRO A 242 -10.72 15.59 10.25
CA PRO A 242 -10.16 15.66 8.90
C PRO A 242 -10.16 14.29 8.21
N VAL A 243 -9.95 13.24 9.00
CA VAL A 243 -9.89 11.85 8.56
C VAL A 243 -10.20 10.91 9.74
N PRO A 244 -10.79 9.73 9.51
CA PRO A 244 -10.82 8.68 10.53
C PRO A 244 -9.41 8.37 11.06
N ARG A 245 -9.31 7.98 12.34
CA ARG A 245 -8.04 7.67 13.00
C ARG A 245 -7.09 8.87 13.18
N THR A 246 -7.59 10.10 13.16
CA THR A 246 -6.75 11.32 13.26
C THR A 246 -5.89 11.31 14.52
N GLY A 247 -6.47 10.93 15.67
CA GLY A 247 -5.72 10.91 16.93
C GLY A 247 -4.59 9.89 16.91
N ALA A 248 -4.87 8.69 16.41
CA ALA A 248 -3.86 7.64 16.24
C ALA A 248 -2.72 8.08 15.31
N LEU A 249 -3.03 8.73 14.18
CA LEU A 249 -2.04 9.26 13.24
C LEU A 249 -1.14 10.32 13.92
N MET A 250 -1.73 11.26 14.66
CA MET A 250 -0.99 12.31 15.37
C MET A 250 -0.07 11.71 16.44
N ALA A 251 -0.58 10.76 17.23
CA ALA A 251 0.22 10.07 18.25
C ALA A 251 1.39 9.29 17.62
N ALA A 252 1.17 8.61 16.50
CA ALA A 252 2.23 7.93 15.77
C ALA A 252 3.29 8.89 15.21
N ALA A 253 2.90 10.06 14.68
CA ALA A 253 3.84 11.05 14.18
C ALA A 253 4.72 11.64 15.31
N ILE A 254 4.15 11.83 16.51
CA ILE A 254 4.92 12.22 17.70
C ILE A 254 5.93 11.14 18.09
N ALA A 255 5.55 9.86 17.98
CA ALA A 255 6.47 8.75 18.23
C ALA A 255 7.65 8.77 17.24
N ASP A 256 7.39 9.11 15.97
CA ASP A 256 8.42 9.23 14.94
C ASP A 256 9.40 10.38 15.21
N GLU A 257 8.89 11.54 15.64
CA GLU A 257 9.72 12.67 16.07
C GLU A 257 10.60 12.28 17.26
N ARG A 258 10.01 11.69 18.31
CA ARG A 258 10.73 11.29 19.53
C ARG A 258 11.77 10.19 19.27
N SER A 259 11.48 9.29 18.34
CA SER A 259 12.40 8.21 17.92
C SER A 259 13.50 8.69 16.97
N GLY A 260 13.47 9.96 16.52
CA GLY A 260 14.41 10.49 15.54
C GLY A 260 14.22 9.95 14.12
N VAL A 261 13.06 9.38 13.81
CA VAL A 261 12.70 8.93 12.45
C VAL A 261 12.50 10.14 11.54
N THR A 262 11.85 11.18 12.05
CA THR A 262 11.71 12.49 11.41
C THR A 262 12.18 13.58 12.37
N ARG A 263 12.50 14.76 11.82
CA ARG A 263 12.93 15.91 12.62
C ARG A 263 11.78 16.53 13.42
N ASP A 264 10.58 16.51 12.84
CA ASP A 264 9.34 17.03 13.41
C ASP A 264 8.12 16.35 12.74
N ASP A 265 6.94 16.48 13.37
CA ASP A 265 5.67 15.94 12.91
C ASP A 265 4.89 16.86 11.94
N ARG A 266 5.53 17.95 11.46
CA ARG A 266 4.86 19.01 10.66
C ARG A 266 4.24 18.49 9.38
N ALA A 267 4.87 17.55 8.70
CA ALA A 267 4.33 16.98 7.48
C ALA A 267 2.92 16.38 7.66
N LEU A 268 2.62 15.83 8.85
CA LEU A 268 1.26 15.43 9.20
C LEU A 268 0.46 16.60 9.73
N MET A 269 1.01 17.35 10.68
CA MET A 269 0.27 18.40 11.38
C MET A 269 -0.23 19.50 10.44
N ASP A 270 0.63 20.01 9.56
CA ASP A 270 0.27 21.03 8.57
C ASP A 270 -0.85 20.54 7.64
N TRP A 271 -0.91 19.24 7.37
CA TRP A 271 -1.96 18.65 6.54
C TRP A 271 -3.30 18.51 7.28
N VAL A 272 -3.29 18.03 8.53
CA VAL A 272 -4.54 17.87 9.31
C VAL A 272 -5.11 19.22 9.78
N THR A 273 -4.29 20.28 9.86
CA THR A 273 -4.71 21.64 10.23
C THR A 273 -4.79 22.62 9.06
N ASP A 274 -4.73 22.13 7.81
CA ASP A 274 -4.77 22.96 6.61
C ASP A 274 -6.08 23.79 6.56
N PRO A 275 -6.03 25.14 6.49
CA PRO A 275 -7.22 25.98 6.43
C PRO A 275 -8.07 25.77 5.17
N ALA A 276 -7.53 25.13 4.13
CA ALA A 276 -8.33 24.69 2.97
C ALA A 276 -9.16 23.43 3.25
N ARG A 277 -8.95 22.76 4.39
CA ARG A 277 -9.59 21.50 4.78
C ARG A 277 -10.45 21.62 6.03
N VAL A 278 -10.03 22.45 6.98
CA VAL A 278 -10.68 22.57 8.27
C VAL A 278 -10.90 24.01 8.67
N GLU A 279 -11.98 24.23 9.43
CA GLU A 279 -12.27 25.51 10.04
C GLU A 279 -11.22 25.88 11.12
N THR A 280 -11.09 27.17 11.41
CA THR A 280 -10.08 27.67 12.37
C THR A 280 -10.26 27.09 13.78
N ASP A 281 -11.51 26.88 14.22
CA ASP A 281 -11.81 26.25 15.51
C ASP A 281 -11.36 24.78 15.54
N VAL A 282 -11.59 24.03 14.45
CA VAL A 282 -11.13 22.64 14.30
C VAL A 282 -9.60 22.56 14.37
N ALA A 283 -8.89 23.41 13.64
CA ALA A 283 -7.43 23.49 13.71
C ALA A 283 -6.93 23.79 15.14
N THR A 284 -7.60 24.70 15.86
CA THR A 284 -7.26 25.04 17.25
C THR A 284 -7.44 23.83 18.18
N ARG A 285 -8.52 23.07 18.02
CA ARG A 285 -8.78 21.85 18.80
C ARG A 285 -7.75 20.74 18.49
N LEU A 286 -7.36 20.58 17.23
CA LEU A 286 -6.28 19.66 16.82
C LEU A 286 -4.93 20.04 17.44
N LEU A 287 -4.59 21.34 17.49
CA LEU A 287 -3.36 21.80 18.17
C LEU A 287 -3.42 21.62 19.69
N ALA A 288 -4.60 21.72 20.30
CA ALA A 288 -4.79 21.36 21.71
C ALA A 288 -4.61 19.86 21.96
N LEU A 289 -5.16 19.02 21.09
CA LEU A 289 -4.96 17.56 21.12
C LEU A 289 -3.47 17.20 20.99
N ARG A 290 -2.76 17.82 20.03
CA ARG A 290 -1.29 17.62 19.87
C ARG A 290 -0.53 17.92 21.16
N ARG A 291 -0.87 19.03 21.85
CA ARG A 291 -0.23 19.40 23.13
C ARG A 291 -0.50 18.35 24.21
N ARG A 292 -1.72 17.82 24.29
CA ARG A 292 -2.07 16.73 25.20
C ARG A 292 -1.25 15.48 24.90
N LEU A 293 -1.15 15.08 23.64
CA LEU A 293 -0.38 13.91 23.22
C LEU A 293 1.11 14.06 23.54
N LEU A 294 1.70 15.22 23.29
CA LEU A 294 3.10 15.50 23.64
C LEU A 294 3.37 15.42 25.15
N ALA A 295 2.39 15.74 25.98
CA ALA A 295 2.49 15.62 27.44
C ALA A 295 2.29 14.18 27.94
N SER A 296 1.59 13.34 27.17
CA SER A 296 1.37 11.92 27.48
C SER A 296 2.44 10.99 26.92
N ALA A 297 3.13 11.39 25.86
CA ALA A 297 4.24 10.65 25.27
C ALA A 297 5.49 10.66 26.19
N ARG A 298 6.24 9.56 26.19
CA ARG A 298 7.46 9.38 27.02
C ARG A 298 8.71 9.94 26.34
#